data_AF-A0A3D1AC19-F1
#
_entry.id   AF-A0A3D1AC19-F1
#
_cell.length_a   1.000
_cell.length_b   1.000
_cell.length_c   1.000
_cell.angle_alpha   90.00
_cell.angle_beta   90.00
_cell.angle_gamma   90.00
#
_symmetry.space_group_name_H-M   'P 1'
#
loop_
_entity.id
_entity.type
_entity.pdbx_description
1 polymer ?
#
loop_
_entity_poly.entity_id
_entity_poly.type
_entity_poly.pdbx_seq_one_letter_code
_entity_poly.pdbx_strand_id
1 'polypeptide(L)'
;MPKEKVNTMEKLFFIEKFHHALKNILNDQDISLGLSDGKMGACIYFYHLAKSIDHAAYQQLAEELLDEVLSRINTVKTIDIENGLLGIALGVSYLIRNNHIQGDENEALKEIDDKVFNYVGFNHTGEEVANLIQILYYICIRKQAVSLKEANYLFNELSVQIINTLHIKMESIIKEDRIGFDIRTKLPLFLFVLSKVWQFHFYNHKIEKMMHEAIPFIVSKYAATNAQRLYLLWGIGKMNLCIGDERLTKHCNLLLSSIDTRDLLYEFRNKSVFIDDGITGVCLLIASLWKEEKSKLDLRSFYTEAKKRIDTSLIWEWCDNWEIVKDHLGLMGYSGVAMVRDLITRENDEA
;
A
#
# COMPACT_ATOMS: atom_id res chain seq x y z
N MET A 1 34.94 19.70 -3.66
CA MET A 1 33.53 20.02 -3.93
C MET A 1 32.67 19.04 -3.15
N PRO A 2 31.63 19.50 -2.45
CA PRO A 2 31.05 18.76 -1.34
C PRO A 2 30.20 17.59 -1.82
N LYS A 3 30.25 16.46 -1.09
CA LYS A 3 29.52 15.21 -1.34
C LYS A 3 28.00 15.40 -1.54
N GLU A 4 27.44 16.51 -1.07
CA GLU A 4 26.04 16.90 -1.33
C GLU A 4 25.75 17.13 -2.81
N LYS A 5 26.64 17.79 -3.57
CA LYS A 5 26.40 18.07 -5.01
C LYS A 5 26.44 16.82 -5.89
N VAL A 6 27.20 15.80 -5.49
CA VAL A 6 27.28 14.51 -6.20
C VAL A 6 26.00 13.70 -5.95
N ASN A 7 25.46 13.75 -4.73
CA ASN A 7 24.18 13.13 -4.35
C ASN A 7 22.96 13.82 -5.00
N THR A 8 23.03 15.14 -5.29
CA THR A 8 22.00 15.85 -6.07
C THR A 8 22.02 15.44 -7.55
N MET A 9 23.20 15.20 -8.13
CA MET A 9 23.37 14.86 -9.54
C MET A 9 22.86 13.43 -9.86
N GLU A 10 23.06 12.48 -8.95
CA GLU A 10 22.47 11.12 -9.05
C GLU A 10 20.95 11.11 -8.84
N LYS A 11 20.41 12.05 -8.02
CA LYS A 11 18.96 12.24 -7.85
C LYS A 11 18.29 12.77 -9.13
N LEU A 12 18.96 13.63 -9.89
CA LEU A 12 18.43 14.21 -11.13
C LEU A 12 18.32 13.19 -12.28
N PHE A 13 19.24 12.21 -12.35
CA PHE A 13 19.37 11.32 -13.52
C PHE A 13 18.19 10.34 -13.74
N PHE A 14 17.69 9.68 -12.68
CA PHE A 14 16.56 8.72 -12.79
C PHE A 14 15.21 9.41 -12.93
N ILE A 15 15.12 10.58 -12.29
CA ILE A 15 13.93 11.41 -12.21
C ILE A 15 13.65 12.07 -13.57
N GLU A 16 14.67 12.62 -14.23
CA GLU A 16 14.51 13.25 -15.56
C GLU A 16 14.06 12.25 -16.65
N LYS A 17 14.57 11.01 -16.64
CA LYS A 17 14.14 9.98 -17.60
C LYS A 17 12.68 9.59 -17.41
N PHE A 18 12.25 9.35 -16.17
CA PHE A 18 10.86 9.02 -15.88
C PHE A 18 9.92 10.20 -16.19
N HIS A 19 10.31 11.43 -15.86
CA HIS A 19 9.52 12.63 -16.15
C HIS A 19 9.36 12.89 -17.64
N HIS A 20 10.38 12.60 -18.44
CA HIS A 20 10.26 12.70 -19.89
C HIS A 20 9.25 11.67 -20.44
N ALA A 21 9.29 10.43 -19.97
CA ALA A 21 8.34 9.39 -20.36
C ALA A 21 6.90 9.76 -19.97
N LEU A 22 6.71 10.34 -18.79
CA LEU A 22 5.38 10.69 -18.26
C LEU A 22 4.70 11.82 -18.99
N LYS A 23 5.38 12.66 -19.78
CA LYS A 23 4.69 13.65 -20.62
C LYS A 23 3.71 13.00 -21.62
N ASN A 24 3.90 11.73 -21.94
CA ASN A 24 3.02 10.97 -22.82
C ASN A 24 1.77 10.42 -22.11
N ILE A 25 1.74 10.40 -20.77
CA ILE A 25 0.65 9.77 -20.00
C ILE A 25 -0.72 10.41 -20.25
N LEU A 26 -0.75 11.73 -20.41
CA LEU A 26 -1.99 12.47 -20.69
C LEU A 26 -2.53 12.16 -22.09
N ASN A 27 -1.64 11.84 -23.04
CA ASN A 27 -2.02 11.61 -24.44
C ASN A 27 -2.52 10.18 -24.70
N ASP A 28 -2.21 9.24 -23.80
CA ASP A 28 -2.58 7.84 -23.94
C ASP A 28 -3.85 7.55 -23.13
N GLN A 29 -4.95 7.35 -23.86
CA GLN A 29 -6.27 7.10 -23.27
C GLN A 29 -6.46 5.66 -22.81
N ASP A 30 -5.61 4.73 -23.27
CA ASP A 30 -5.74 3.30 -22.97
C ASP A 30 -5.14 2.94 -21.60
N ILE A 31 -4.39 3.86 -20.99
CA ILE A 31 -3.83 3.69 -19.64
C ILE A 31 -4.95 3.60 -18.59
N SER A 32 -4.82 2.62 -17.70
CA SER A 32 -5.70 2.44 -16.54
C SER A 32 -5.81 3.72 -15.70
N LEU A 33 -7.00 4.00 -15.17
CA LEU A 33 -7.19 5.10 -14.23
C LEU A 33 -6.77 4.75 -12.80
N GLY A 34 -6.44 3.48 -12.55
CA GLY A 34 -6.18 2.92 -11.23
C GLY A 34 -4.96 3.47 -10.48
N LEU A 35 -4.81 3.00 -9.25
CA LEU A 35 -3.76 3.42 -8.32
C LEU A 35 -2.44 2.65 -8.53
N SER A 36 -2.53 1.34 -8.81
CA SER A 36 -1.39 0.42 -8.91
C SER A 36 -0.50 0.78 -10.07
N ASP A 37 -1.04 0.78 -11.28
CA ASP A 37 -0.25 0.99 -12.49
C ASP A 37 -0.80 2.12 -13.37
N GLY A 38 -1.85 2.79 -12.90
CA GLY A 38 -2.60 3.79 -13.64
C GLY A 38 -2.33 5.25 -13.28
N LYS A 39 -3.14 6.12 -13.89
CA LYS A 39 -3.02 7.59 -13.81
C LYS A 39 -3.19 8.14 -12.40
N MET A 40 -4.03 7.54 -11.55
CA MET A 40 -4.18 7.99 -10.16
C MET A 40 -2.87 7.82 -9.37
N GLY A 41 -2.15 6.72 -9.59
CA GLY A 41 -0.86 6.51 -8.92
C GLY A 41 0.20 7.52 -9.36
N ALA A 42 0.28 7.78 -10.67
CA ALA A 42 1.16 8.81 -11.22
C ALA A 42 0.80 10.23 -10.73
N CYS A 43 -0.50 10.52 -10.64
CA CYS A 43 -1.03 11.78 -10.10
C CYS A 43 -0.52 12.05 -8.68
N ILE A 44 -0.62 11.06 -7.77
CA ILE A 44 -0.10 11.18 -6.40
C ILE A 44 1.40 11.47 -6.39
N TYR A 45 2.17 10.75 -7.21
CA TYR A 45 3.61 10.98 -7.32
C TYR A 45 3.93 12.41 -7.76
N PHE A 46 3.24 12.94 -8.78
CA PHE A 46 3.49 14.30 -9.25
C PHE A 46 3.12 15.36 -8.23
N TYR A 47 2.03 15.19 -7.47
CA TYR A 47 1.71 16.10 -6.35
C TYR A 47 2.80 16.11 -5.28
N HIS A 48 3.37 14.94 -4.95
CA HIS A 48 4.49 14.84 -4.01
C HIS A 48 5.74 15.55 -4.51
N LEU A 49 6.08 15.27 -5.76
CA LEU A 49 7.25 15.82 -6.41
C LEU A 49 7.15 17.33 -6.57
N ALA A 50 6.03 17.85 -7.08
CA ALA A 50 5.80 19.27 -7.26
C ALA A 50 6.00 20.04 -5.95
N LYS A 51 5.51 19.48 -4.83
CA LYS A 51 5.68 20.05 -3.49
C LYS A 51 7.12 19.97 -2.96
N SER A 52 7.87 18.92 -3.30
CA SER A 52 9.22 18.73 -2.77
C SER A 52 10.27 19.60 -3.43
N ILE A 53 10.10 19.93 -4.72
CA ILE A 53 11.03 20.76 -5.51
C ILE A 53 10.46 22.11 -5.97
N ASP A 54 9.26 22.47 -5.51
CA ASP A 54 8.55 23.71 -5.85
C ASP A 54 8.47 23.97 -7.38
N HIS A 55 7.96 22.97 -8.11
CA HIS A 55 7.99 22.98 -9.58
C HIS A 55 6.58 23.06 -10.20
N ALA A 56 6.21 24.25 -10.66
CA ALA A 56 4.88 24.56 -11.16
C ALA A 56 4.39 23.66 -12.31
N ALA A 57 5.26 23.23 -13.23
CA ALA A 57 4.83 22.37 -14.34
C ALA A 57 4.44 20.95 -13.88
N TYR A 58 5.00 20.46 -12.77
CA TYR A 58 4.60 19.16 -12.22
C TYR A 58 3.32 19.26 -11.41
N GLN A 59 3.10 20.41 -10.77
CA GLN A 59 1.81 20.72 -10.16
C GLN A 59 0.71 20.72 -11.22
N GLN A 60 0.91 21.43 -12.33
CA GLN A 60 -0.04 21.48 -13.44
C GLN A 60 -0.30 20.07 -14.02
N LEU A 61 0.74 19.26 -14.23
CA LEU A 61 0.58 17.90 -14.71
C LEU A 61 -0.21 17.01 -13.72
N ALA A 62 0.00 17.17 -12.42
CA ALA A 62 -0.75 16.45 -11.39
C ALA A 62 -2.24 16.82 -11.39
N GLU A 63 -2.53 18.11 -11.57
CA GLU A 63 -3.89 18.66 -11.70
C GLU A 63 -4.59 18.12 -12.95
N GLU A 64 -3.93 18.18 -14.11
CA GLU A 64 -4.45 17.64 -15.37
C GLU A 64 -4.72 16.13 -15.29
N LEU A 65 -3.85 15.37 -14.63
CA LEU A 65 -4.05 13.94 -14.39
C LEU A 65 -5.24 13.65 -13.48
N LEU A 66 -5.41 14.47 -12.43
CA LEU A 66 -6.54 14.32 -11.52
C LEU A 66 -7.86 14.60 -12.25
N ASP A 67 -7.92 15.69 -13.01
CA ASP A 67 -9.09 16.05 -13.82
C ASP A 67 -9.44 14.95 -14.82
N GLU A 68 -8.44 14.36 -15.47
CA GLU A 68 -8.65 13.24 -16.38
C GLU A 68 -9.24 12.01 -15.65
N VAL A 69 -8.65 11.61 -14.52
CA VAL A 69 -9.12 10.47 -13.72
C VAL A 69 -10.58 10.70 -13.27
N LEU A 70 -10.89 11.88 -12.76
CA LEU A 70 -12.23 12.20 -12.26
C LEU A 70 -13.26 12.31 -13.38
N SER A 71 -12.92 12.92 -14.52
CA SER A 71 -13.83 13.04 -15.67
C SER A 71 -14.20 11.68 -16.28
N ARG A 72 -13.32 10.67 -16.16
CA ARG A 72 -13.51 9.32 -16.70
C ARG A 72 -13.87 8.28 -15.63
N ILE A 73 -14.07 8.68 -14.37
CA ILE A 73 -14.28 7.73 -13.26
C ILE A 73 -15.46 6.76 -13.49
N ASN A 74 -16.49 7.21 -14.21
CA ASN A 74 -17.65 6.38 -14.53
C ASN A 74 -17.36 5.22 -15.51
N THR A 75 -16.19 5.20 -16.16
CA THR A 75 -15.78 4.07 -17.00
C THR A 75 -15.13 2.94 -16.19
N VAL A 76 -14.76 3.19 -14.92
CA VAL A 76 -14.15 2.19 -14.03
C VAL A 76 -15.22 1.24 -13.51
N LYS A 77 -15.02 -0.06 -13.74
CA LYS A 77 -16.02 -1.09 -13.43
C LYS A 77 -15.70 -1.93 -12.20
N THR A 78 -14.44 -1.98 -11.78
CA THR A 78 -14.01 -2.82 -10.67
C THR A 78 -14.00 -2.07 -9.34
N ILE A 79 -14.11 -2.82 -8.25
CA ILE A 79 -14.16 -2.30 -6.87
C ILE A 79 -13.01 -2.92 -6.07
N ASP A 80 -11.81 -2.64 -6.55
CA ASP A 80 -10.54 -3.00 -5.93
C ASP A 80 -9.66 -1.73 -5.79
N ILE A 81 -8.56 -1.84 -5.06
CA ILE A 81 -7.63 -0.75 -4.79
C ILE A 81 -6.65 -0.58 -5.95
N GLU A 82 -6.25 -1.66 -6.61
CA GLU A 82 -5.21 -1.64 -7.63
C GLU A 82 -5.65 -0.87 -8.88
N ASN A 83 -6.83 -1.20 -9.40
CA ASN A 83 -7.38 -0.74 -10.67
C ASN A 83 -8.78 -0.11 -10.54
N GLY A 84 -9.46 -0.36 -9.42
CA GLY A 84 -10.85 -0.01 -9.23
C GLY A 84 -11.12 1.33 -8.55
N LEU A 85 -12.41 1.54 -8.27
CA LEU A 85 -12.92 2.76 -7.64
C LEU A 85 -12.35 3.01 -6.24
N LEU A 86 -12.01 1.96 -5.49
CA LEU A 86 -11.45 2.13 -4.14
C LEU A 86 -10.08 2.79 -4.20
N GLY A 87 -9.25 2.40 -5.16
CA GLY A 87 -7.93 2.99 -5.35
C GLY A 87 -7.99 4.47 -5.67
N ILE A 88 -8.89 4.85 -6.57
CA ILE A 88 -9.13 6.25 -6.94
C ILE A 88 -9.63 7.04 -5.74
N ALA A 89 -10.62 6.51 -5.01
CA ALA A 89 -11.16 7.17 -3.82
C ALA A 89 -10.12 7.37 -2.71
N LEU A 90 -9.31 6.35 -2.44
CA LEU A 90 -8.20 6.44 -1.50
C LEU A 90 -7.14 7.44 -1.97
N GLY A 91 -6.88 7.52 -3.27
CA GLY A 91 -6.00 8.51 -3.87
C GLY A 91 -6.50 9.95 -3.66
N VAL A 92 -7.78 10.21 -3.92
CA VAL A 92 -8.40 11.52 -3.67
C VAL A 92 -8.36 11.86 -2.17
N SER A 93 -8.77 10.93 -1.30
CA SER A 93 -8.69 11.09 0.16
C SER A 93 -7.27 11.43 0.61
N TYR A 94 -6.27 10.74 0.06
CA TYR A 94 -4.86 10.99 0.33
C TYR A 94 -4.45 12.41 -0.06
N LEU A 95 -4.80 12.87 -1.26
CA LEU A 95 -4.45 14.21 -1.75
C LEU A 95 -5.07 15.32 -0.89
N ILE A 96 -6.35 15.17 -0.49
CA ILE A 96 -7.04 16.12 0.39
C ILE A 96 -6.36 16.17 1.76
N ARG A 97 -6.18 15.01 2.40
CA ARG A 97 -5.64 14.92 3.78
C ARG A 97 -4.19 15.41 3.91
N ASN A 98 -3.42 15.36 2.82
CA ASN A 98 -2.03 15.84 2.78
C ASN A 98 -1.90 17.29 2.27
N ASN A 99 -3.03 18.00 2.09
CA ASN A 99 -3.11 19.36 1.57
C ASN A 99 -2.43 19.51 0.20
N HIS A 100 -2.55 18.49 -0.65
CA HIS A 100 -2.17 18.60 -2.07
C HIS A 100 -3.29 19.24 -2.89
N ILE A 101 -4.54 19.00 -2.50
CA ILE A 101 -5.74 19.64 -3.08
C ILE A 101 -6.68 20.11 -1.97
N GLN A 102 -7.56 21.05 -2.29
CA GLN A 102 -8.65 21.47 -1.40
C GLN A 102 -9.95 20.74 -1.79
N GLY A 103 -10.74 20.34 -0.80
CA GLY A 103 -12.05 19.73 -1.02
C GLY A 103 -12.62 19.12 0.25
N ASP A 104 -13.94 18.93 0.28
CA ASP A 104 -14.60 18.14 1.32
C ASP A 104 -14.55 16.65 0.92
N GLU A 105 -13.94 15.82 1.77
CA GLU A 105 -13.76 14.39 1.48
C GLU A 105 -15.10 13.63 1.40
N ASN A 106 -16.13 14.06 2.12
CA ASN A 106 -17.45 13.43 2.09
C ASN A 106 -18.23 13.81 0.83
N GLU A 107 -18.11 15.05 0.37
CA GLU A 107 -18.71 15.46 -0.90
C GLU A 107 -18.02 14.78 -2.08
N ALA A 108 -16.68 14.80 -2.10
CA ALA A 108 -15.88 14.26 -3.20
C ALA A 108 -16.06 12.74 -3.40
N LEU A 109 -16.27 11.98 -2.32
CA LEU A 109 -16.32 10.51 -2.37
C LEU A 109 -17.74 9.94 -2.32
N LYS A 110 -18.77 10.78 -2.26
CA LYS A 110 -20.16 10.34 -2.08
C LYS A 110 -20.63 9.32 -3.12
N GLU A 111 -20.37 9.58 -4.40
CA GLU A 111 -20.81 8.66 -5.48
C GLU A 111 -20.11 7.31 -5.42
N ILE A 112 -18.84 7.29 -4.98
CA ILE A 112 -18.08 6.05 -4.81
C ILE A 112 -18.57 5.31 -3.57
N ASP A 113 -18.80 6.02 -2.46
CA ASP A 113 -19.42 5.47 -1.25
C ASP A 113 -20.75 4.78 -1.59
N ASP A 114 -21.63 5.43 -2.36
CA ASP A 114 -22.90 4.86 -2.84
C ASP A 114 -22.71 3.60 -3.69
N LYS A 115 -21.72 3.56 -4.58
CA LYS A 115 -21.39 2.36 -5.38
C LYS A 115 -20.89 1.22 -4.50
N VAL A 116 -20.05 1.50 -3.50
CA VAL A 116 -19.57 0.51 -2.53
C VAL A 116 -20.71 -0.03 -1.68
N PHE A 117 -21.61 0.84 -1.21
CA PHE A 117 -22.81 0.44 -0.45
C PHE A 117 -23.68 -0.54 -1.23
N ASN A 118 -23.99 -0.20 -2.47
CA ASN A 118 -24.75 -1.09 -3.35
C ASN A 118 -24.02 -2.41 -3.59
N TYR A 119 -22.72 -2.36 -3.86
CA TYR A 119 -21.94 -3.57 -4.14
C TYR A 119 -21.96 -4.57 -2.98
N VAL A 120 -21.64 -4.10 -1.77
CA VAL A 120 -21.62 -4.96 -0.58
C VAL A 120 -23.03 -5.44 -0.26
N GLY A 121 -24.04 -4.57 -0.36
CA GLY A 121 -25.43 -4.91 -0.07
C GLY A 121 -25.99 -6.06 -0.93
N PHE A 122 -25.56 -6.19 -2.19
CA PHE A 122 -26.09 -7.21 -3.11
C PHE A 122 -25.18 -8.43 -3.32
N ASN A 123 -23.85 -8.31 -3.28
CA ASN A 123 -22.94 -9.32 -3.85
C ASN A 123 -21.80 -9.81 -2.94
N HIS A 124 -21.74 -9.42 -1.66
CA HIS A 124 -20.56 -9.67 -0.81
C HIS A 124 -20.24 -11.15 -0.52
N THR A 125 -21.21 -12.08 -0.63
CA THR A 125 -20.99 -13.51 -0.28
C THR A 125 -20.15 -14.26 -1.31
N GLY A 126 -20.35 -13.96 -2.60
CA GLY A 126 -19.60 -14.52 -3.72
C GLY A 126 -18.24 -13.88 -3.96
N GLU A 127 -17.97 -12.76 -3.29
CA GLU A 127 -16.79 -11.93 -3.53
C GLU A 127 -15.46 -12.60 -3.17
N GLU A 128 -14.40 -12.22 -3.88
CA GLU A 128 -13.05 -12.63 -3.54
C GLU A 128 -12.61 -12.07 -2.19
N VAL A 129 -11.92 -12.90 -1.42
CA VAL A 129 -11.32 -12.53 -0.13
C VAL A 129 -10.48 -11.25 -0.21
N ALA A 130 -9.67 -11.08 -1.28
CA ALA A 130 -8.83 -9.90 -1.44
C ALA A 130 -9.68 -8.63 -1.52
N ASN A 131 -10.69 -8.61 -2.38
CA ASN A 131 -11.60 -7.47 -2.52
C ASN A 131 -12.36 -7.17 -1.22
N LEU A 132 -12.80 -8.19 -0.48
CA LEU A 132 -13.43 -7.98 0.84
C LEU A 132 -12.49 -7.31 1.85
N ILE A 133 -11.23 -7.73 1.91
CA ILE A 133 -10.21 -7.09 2.77
C ILE A 133 -10.01 -5.62 2.36
N GLN A 134 -9.93 -5.36 1.06
CA GLN A 134 -9.74 -4.02 0.52
C GLN A 134 -10.94 -3.09 0.76
N ILE A 135 -12.17 -3.57 0.55
CA ILE A 135 -13.40 -2.82 0.86
C ILE A 135 -13.45 -2.51 2.36
N LEU A 136 -13.12 -3.46 3.23
CA LEU A 136 -13.09 -3.22 4.67
C LEU A 136 -12.02 -2.18 5.07
N TYR A 137 -10.86 -2.21 4.40
CA TYR A 137 -9.84 -1.17 4.57
C TYR A 137 -10.35 0.21 4.13
N TYR A 138 -11.00 0.29 2.97
CA TYR A 138 -11.61 1.53 2.48
C TYR A 138 -12.61 2.11 3.50
N ILE A 139 -13.51 1.26 4.03
CA ILE A 139 -14.47 1.65 5.06
C ILE A 139 -13.74 2.21 6.30
N CYS A 140 -12.66 1.56 6.75
CA CYS A 140 -11.86 2.08 7.87
C CYS A 140 -11.34 3.50 7.60
N ILE A 141 -10.87 3.80 6.38
CA ILE A 141 -10.38 5.13 6.03
C ILE A 141 -11.52 6.15 5.99
N ARG A 142 -12.66 5.82 5.37
CA ARG A 142 -13.82 6.71 5.27
C ARG A 142 -14.39 7.04 6.65
N LYS A 143 -14.46 6.07 7.56
CA LYS A 143 -14.93 6.29 8.95
C LYS A 143 -14.13 7.32 9.74
N GLN A 144 -12.88 7.62 9.35
CA GLN A 144 -12.08 8.67 9.99
C GLN A 144 -12.51 10.08 9.56
N ALA A 145 -13.12 10.23 8.38
CA ALA A 145 -13.53 11.52 7.81
C ALA A 145 -15.03 11.81 7.97
N VAL A 146 -15.84 10.77 8.18
CA VAL A 146 -17.30 10.89 8.29
C VAL A 146 -17.68 11.55 9.62
N SER A 147 -18.39 12.67 9.53
CA SER A 147 -18.97 13.37 10.68
C SER A 147 -20.45 13.01 10.92
N LEU A 148 -21.15 12.53 9.89
CA LEU A 148 -22.58 12.20 9.93
C LEU A 148 -22.84 10.83 10.58
N LYS A 149 -23.81 10.78 11.48
CA LYS A 149 -24.14 9.56 12.24
C LYS A 149 -24.71 8.45 11.36
N GLU A 150 -25.53 8.80 10.38
CA GLU A 150 -26.22 7.89 9.47
C GLU A 150 -25.22 7.17 8.55
N ALA A 151 -24.28 7.94 7.97
CA ALA A 151 -23.20 7.38 7.16
C ALA A 151 -22.31 6.45 8.00
N ASN A 152 -21.98 6.84 9.24
CA ASN A 152 -21.20 6.01 10.15
C ASN A 152 -21.93 4.70 10.53
N TYR A 153 -23.26 4.75 10.71
CA TYR A 153 -24.08 3.55 10.92
C TYR A 153 -24.03 2.61 9.71
N LEU A 154 -24.16 3.14 8.50
CA LEU A 154 -24.11 2.32 7.29
C LEU A 154 -22.74 1.65 7.10
N PHE A 155 -21.65 2.37 7.35
CA PHE A 155 -20.29 1.80 7.34
C PHE A 155 -20.11 0.68 8.39
N ASN A 156 -20.75 0.80 9.55
CA ASN A 156 -20.73 -0.26 10.57
C ASN A 156 -21.47 -1.52 10.10
N GLU A 157 -22.66 -1.38 9.54
CA GLU A 157 -23.45 -2.50 9.02
C GLU A 157 -22.69 -3.24 7.90
N LEU A 158 -22.09 -2.52 6.95
CA LEU A 158 -21.26 -3.13 5.93
C LEU A 158 -20.06 -3.86 6.52
N SER A 159 -19.38 -3.25 7.50
CA SER A 159 -18.23 -3.87 8.16
C SER A 159 -18.62 -5.18 8.82
N VAL A 160 -19.79 -5.26 9.46
CA VAL A 160 -20.30 -6.50 10.07
C VAL A 160 -20.54 -7.57 9.03
N GLN A 161 -21.16 -7.23 7.89
CA GLN A 161 -21.38 -8.18 6.79
C GLN A 161 -20.05 -8.75 6.28
N ILE A 162 -19.11 -7.86 5.95
CA ILE A 162 -17.81 -8.24 5.41
C ILE A 162 -17.00 -9.08 6.41
N ILE A 163 -16.96 -8.69 7.70
CA ILE A 163 -16.23 -9.43 8.74
C ILE A 163 -16.81 -10.83 8.92
N ASN A 164 -18.14 -10.98 8.89
CA ASN A 164 -18.77 -12.29 8.97
C ASN A 164 -18.44 -13.17 7.76
N THR A 165 -18.42 -12.61 6.55
CA THR A 165 -18.01 -13.34 5.35
C THR A 165 -16.54 -13.72 5.37
N LEU A 166 -15.65 -12.81 5.78
CA LEU A 166 -14.24 -13.10 5.96
C LEU A 166 -14.01 -14.17 7.03
N HIS A 167 -14.83 -14.20 8.08
CA HIS A 167 -14.78 -15.27 9.09
C HIS A 167 -15.10 -16.64 8.49
N ILE A 168 -16.12 -16.73 7.64
CA ILE A 168 -16.46 -17.98 6.92
C ILE A 168 -15.28 -18.42 6.02
N LYS A 169 -14.60 -17.45 5.39
CA LYS A 169 -13.46 -17.70 4.49
C LYS A 169 -12.10 -17.75 5.20
N MET A 170 -12.07 -17.72 6.54
CA MET A 170 -10.84 -17.62 7.34
C MET A 170 -9.84 -18.73 7.02
N GLU A 171 -10.31 -19.97 6.86
CA GLU A 171 -9.46 -21.11 6.53
C GLU A 171 -8.73 -20.90 5.21
N SER A 172 -9.36 -20.30 4.20
CA SER A 172 -8.71 -20.00 2.91
C SER A 172 -7.66 -18.90 3.01
N ILE A 173 -7.87 -17.90 3.89
CA ILE A 173 -6.89 -16.84 4.19
C ILE A 173 -5.66 -17.47 4.85
N ILE A 174 -5.89 -18.31 5.85
CA ILE A 174 -4.81 -18.97 6.59
C ILE A 174 -4.12 -20.04 5.73
N LYS A 175 -4.80 -20.74 4.83
CA LYS A 175 -4.14 -21.74 3.98
C LYS A 175 -3.35 -21.17 2.81
N GLU A 176 -3.42 -19.85 2.56
CA GLU A 176 -2.58 -19.25 1.53
C GLU A 176 -1.10 -19.52 1.84
N ASP A 177 -0.45 -20.13 0.87
CA ASP A 177 0.97 -20.46 0.89
C ASP A 177 1.60 -19.92 -0.38
N ARG A 178 2.41 -18.89 -0.22
CA ARG A 178 3.17 -18.26 -1.30
C ARG A 178 4.64 -18.54 -1.05
N ILE A 179 5.39 -18.84 -2.10
CA ILE A 179 6.83 -19.11 -1.98
C ILE A 179 7.62 -17.78 -1.93
N GLY A 180 7.24 -16.82 -2.76
CA GLY A 180 7.90 -15.51 -2.87
C GLY A 180 7.19 -14.40 -2.10
N PHE A 181 7.92 -13.33 -1.81
CA PHE A 181 7.34 -12.10 -1.28
C PHE A 181 6.30 -11.53 -2.26
N ASP A 182 5.10 -11.26 -1.74
CA ASP A 182 4.04 -10.57 -2.47
C ASP A 182 3.25 -9.72 -1.45
N ILE A 183 3.19 -8.42 -1.65
CA ILE A 183 2.44 -7.49 -0.77
C ILE A 183 0.93 -7.79 -0.76
N ARG A 184 0.42 -8.56 -1.73
CA ARG A 184 -0.99 -8.98 -1.83
C ARG A 184 -1.28 -10.25 -1.00
N THR A 185 -0.31 -10.77 -0.25
CA THR A 185 -0.52 -11.90 0.66
C THR A 185 -1.62 -11.57 1.67
N LYS A 186 -2.67 -12.40 1.69
CA LYS A 186 -3.96 -12.12 2.33
C LYS A 186 -3.88 -12.08 3.84
N LEU A 187 -3.16 -13.02 4.47
CA LEU A 187 -3.16 -13.12 5.94
C LEU A 187 -2.62 -11.85 6.62
N PRO A 188 -1.44 -11.30 6.26
CA PRO A 188 -0.97 -10.05 6.83
C PRO A 188 -1.93 -8.87 6.59
N LEU A 189 -2.47 -8.71 5.38
CA LEU A 189 -3.44 -7.65 5.07
C LEU A 189 -4.71 -7.79 5.89
N PHE A 190 -5.25 -8.99 5.98
CA PHE A 190 -6.45 -9.29 6.76
C PHE A 190 -6.27 -8.91 8.24
N LEU A 191 -5.17 -9.35 8.86
CA LEU A 191 -4.86 -9.05 10.26
C LEU A 191 -4.67 -7.55 10.49
N PHE A 192 -3.98 -6.87 9.56
CA PHE A 192 -3.83 -5.42 9.62
C PHE A 192 -5.17 -4.70 9.53
N VAL A 193 -6.05 -5.08 8.60
CA VAL A 193 -7.36 -4.44 8.45
C VAL A 193 -8.26 -4.71 9.66
N LEU A 194 -8.23 -5.91 10.24
CA LEU A 194 -8.93 -6.18 11.50
C LEU A 194 -8.42 -5.30 12.65
N SER A 195 -7.10 -5.06 12.73
CA SER A 195 -6.54 -4.13 13.71
C SER A 195 -7.04 -2.70 13.53
N LYS A 196 -7.31 -2.27 12.29
CA LYS A 196 -7.91 -0.96 12.00
C LYS A 196 -9.38 -0.90 12.42
N VAL A 197 -10.15 -1.95 12.17
CA VAL A 197 -11.54 -2.03 12.65
C VAL A 197 -11.59 -1.96 14.18
N TRP A 198 -10.70 -2.70 14.85
CA TRP A 198 -10.62 -2.76 16.32
C TRP A 198 -10.46 -1.37 16.97
N GLN A 199 -9.72 -0.46 16.33
CA GLN A 199 -9.48 0.90 16.82
C GLN A 199 -10.75 1.76 16.88
N PHE A 200 -11.82 1.39 16.17
CA PHE A 200 -13.11 2.06 16.29
C PHE A 200 -13.95 1.60 17.48
N HIS A 201 -13.43 0.66 18.30
CA HIS A 201 -14.14 0.04 19.42
C HIS A 201 -15.49 -0.56 18.99
N PHE A 202 -15.54 -1.07 17.77
CA PHE A 202 -16.73 -1.60 17.13
C PHE A 202 -16.53 -3.06 16.75
N TYR A 203 -17.48 -3.91 17.16
CA TYR A 203 -17.46 -5.34 16.84
C TYR A 203 -16.23 -6.10 17.38
N ASN A 204 -15.48 -5.51 18.32
CA ASN A 204 -14.26 -6.08 18.90
C ASN A 204 -14.47 -7.48 19.49
N HIS A 205 -15.57 -7.73 20.20
CA HIS A 205 -15.87 -9.07 20.73
C HIS A 205 -15.94 -10.16 19.64
N LYS A 206 -16.48 -9.82 18.46
CA LYS A 206 -16.49 -10.76 17.33
C LYS A 206 -15.07 -10.98 16.80
N ILE A 207 -14.30 -9.90 16.60
CA ILE A 207 -12.91 -9.97 16.14
C ILE A 207 -12.07 -10.81 17.11
N GLU A 208 -12.23 -10.61 18.41
CA GLU A 208 -11.55 -11.37 19.46
C GLU A 208 -11.86 -12.86 19.36
N LYS A 209 -13.13 -13.23 19.20
CA LYS A 209 -13.53 -14.63 18.99
C LYS A 209 -12.90 -15.22 17.73
N MET A 210 -12.93 -14.49 16.62
CA MET A 210 -12.30 -14.91 15.36
C MET A 210 -10.80 -15.14 15.55
N MET A 211 -10.13 -14.24 16.27
CA MET A 211 -8.70 -14.38 16.56
C MET A 211 -8.44 -15.57 17.48
N HIS A 212 -9.24 -15.79 18.52
CA HIS A 212 -9.09 -16.95 19.39
C HIS A 212 -9.14 -18.29 18.62
N GLU A 213 -10.04 -18.39 17.64
CA GLU A 213 -10.15 -19.55 16.74
C GLU A 213 -8.95 -19.65 15.76
N ALA A 214 -8.46 -18.52 15.26
CA ALA A 214 -7.38 -18.47 14.26
C ALA A 214 -5.95 -18.61 14.83
N ILE A 215 -5.71 -18.15 16.06
CA ILE A 215 -4.37 -18.06 16.66
C ILE A 215 -3.58 -19.38 16.59
N PRO A 216 -4.13 -20.56 16.92
CA PRO A 216 -3.38 -21.81 16.83
C PRO A 216 -2.80 -22.09 15.43
N PHE A 217 -3.49 -21.66 14.38
CA PHE A 217 -3.05 -21.83 12.99
C PHE A 217 -2.14 -20.70 12.52
N ILE A 218 -2.30 -19.50 13.07
CA ILE A 218 -1.41 -18.38 12.78
C ILE A 218 -0.01 -18.66 13.37
N VAL A 219 0.06 -19.10 14.63
CA VAL A 219 1.35 -19.35 15.31
C VAL A 219 2.09 -20.58 14.78
N SER A 220 1.42 -21.44 14.01
CA SER A 220 2.05 -22.58 13.33
C SER A 220 2.66 -22.21 11.98
N LYS A 221 2.39 -21.01 11.45
CA LYS A 221 2.99 -20.55 10.18
C LYS A 221 4.41 -20.08 10.38
N TYR A 222 5.30 -20.50 9.50
CA TYR A 222 6.65 -19.99 9.43
C TYR A 222 7.06 -19.89 7.96
N ALA A 223 7.26 -18.66 7.47
CA ALA A 223 7.59 -18.43 6.08
C ALA A 223 9.05 -18.80 5.75
N ALA A 224 9.30 -19.21 4.51
CA ALA A 224 10.61 -19.64 4.07
C ALA A 224 11.60 -18.47 3.93
N THR A 225 11.12 -17.31 3.46
CA THR A 225 11.94 -16.13 3.17
C THR A 225 11.85 -15.08 4.29
N ASN A 226 12.92 -14.30 4.49
CA ASN A 226 12.99 -13.18 5.42
C ASN A 226 11.94 -12.11 5.10
N ALA A 227 11.74 -11.78 3.82
CA ALA A 227 10.75 -10.80 3.40
C ALA A 227 9.31 -11.21 3.77
N GLN A 228 8.97 -12.49 3.63
CA GLN A 228 7.66 -12.98 4.05
C GLN A 228 7.54 -13.11 5.57
N ARG A 229 8.61 -13.49 6.28
CA ARG A 229 8.61 -13.48 7.76
C ARG A 229 8.39 -12.08 8.30
N LEU A 230 9.04 -11.08 7.70
CA LEU A 230 8.83 -9.68 8.00
C LEU A 230 7.37 -9.27 7.75
N TYR A 231 6.77 -9.71 6.64
CA TYR A 231 5.40 -9.36 6.33
C TYR A 231 4.38 -10.02 7.28
N LEU A 232 4.59 -11.30 7.63
CA LEU A 232 3.82 -11.98 8.67
C LEU A 232 3.96 -11.27 10.03
N LEU A 233 5.19 -10.92 10.42
CA LEU A 233 5.46 -10.15 11.64
C LEU A 233 4.67 -8.84 11.65
N TRP A 234 4.67 -8.11 10.53
CA TRP A 234 3.94 -6.86 10.39
C TRP A 234 2.44 -7.04 10.64
N GLY A 235 1.79 -7.98 9.94
CA GLY A 235 0.35 -8.21 10.10
C GLY A 235 -0.03 -8.74 11.47
N ILE A 236 0.69 -9.76 11.97
CA ILE A 236 0.42 -10.37 13.27
C ILE A 236 0.65 -9.36 14.40
N GLY A 237 1.75 -8.61 14.35
CA GLY A 237 2.06 -7.64 15.39
C GLY A 237 1.07 -6.48 15.43
N LYS A 238 0.60 -5.96 14.28
CA LYS A 238 -0.45 -4.94 14.25
C LYS A 238 -1.74 -5.42 14.92
N MET A 239 -2.16 -6.65 14.65
CA MET A 239 -3.32 -7.24 15.34
C MET A 239 -3.03 -7.49 16.83
N ASN A 240 -1.83 -7.96 17.17
CA ASN A 240 -1.48 -8.28 18.55
C ASN A 240 -1.35 -7.05 19.46
N LEU A 241 -0.99 -5.88 18.92
CA LEU A 241 -1.06 -4.61 19.64
C LEU A 241 -2.48 -4.28 20.13
N CYS A 242 -3.51 -4.84 19.48
CA CYS A 242 -4.90 -4.66 19.88
C CYS A 242 -5.39 -5.68 20.92
N ILE A 243 -4.98 -6.95 20.81
CA ILE A 243 -5.52 -8.06 21.63
C ILE A 243 -4.59 -8.53 22.75
N GLY A 244 -3.27 -8.29 22.64
CA GLY A 244 -2.29 -8.64 23.68
C GLY A 244 -2.19 -10.15 23.97
N ASP A 245 -2.28 -11.02 22.97
CA ASP A 245 -2.18 -12.47 23.17
C ASP A 245 -0.71 -12.92 23.30
N GLU A 246 -0.38 -13.61 24.38
CA GLU A 246 0.99 -14.05 24.68
C GLU A 246 1.56 -15.00 23.61
N ARG A 247 0.72 -15.83 22.98
CA ARG A 247 1.16 -16.76 21.94
C ARG A 247 1.58 -16.02 20.68
N LEU A 248 0.82 -14.99 20.29
CA LEU A 248 1.19 -14.10 19.19
C LEU A 248 2.45 -13.30 19.53
N THR A 249 2.59 -12.82 20.77
CA THR A 249 3.82 -12.12 21.22
C THR A 249 5.04 -13.01 21.06
N LYS A 250 4.97 -14.27 21.53
CA LYS A 250 6.05 -15.25 21.36
C LYS A 250 6.35 -15.52 19.88
N HIS A 251 5.31 -15.61 19.06
CA HIS A 251 5.46 -15.85 17.63
C HIS A 251 6.08 -14.65 16.89
N CYS A 252 5.67 -13.42 17.19
CA CYS A 252 6.32 -12.21 16.66
C CYS A 252 7.80 -12.16 17.03
N ASN A 253 8.15 -12.49 18.28
CA ASN A 253 9.55 -12.55 18.72
C ASN A 253 10.34 -13.62 17.96
N LEU A 254 9.74 -14.79 17.73
CA LEU A 254 10.34 -15.85 16.91
C LEU A 254 10.63 -15.35 15.50
N LEU A 255 9.63 -14.79 14.81
CA LEU A 255 9.76 -14.25 13.46
C LEU A 255 10.86 -13.18 13.42
N LEU A 256 10.81 -12.20 14.32
CA LEU A 256 11.78 -11.10 14.36
C LEU A 256 13.22 -11.60 14.58
N SER A 257 13.42 -12.53 15.52
CA SER A 257 14.76 -13.09 15.80
C SER A 257 15.35 -13.90 14.63
N SER A 258 14.50 -14.30 13.68
CA SER A 258 14.89 -15.10 12.52
C SER A 258 15.13 -14.30 11.24
N ILE A 259 14.97 -12.97 11.29
CA ILE A 259 15.16 -12.07 10.16
C ILE A 259 16.61 -11.56 10.17
N ASP A 260 17.39 -11.90 9.13
CA ASP A 260 18.67 -11.25 8.85
C ASP A 260 18.46 -10.23 7.72
N THR A 261 18.68 -8.94 8.03
CA THR A 261 18.49 -7.85 7.06
C THR A 261 19.47 -7.90 5.90
N ARG A 262 20.64 -8.54 6.06
CA ARG A 262 21.60 -8.75 4.96
C ARG A 262 21.10 -9.82 4.00
N ASP A 263 20.57 -10.92 4.53
CA ASP A 263 20.01 -12.01 3.73
C ASP A 263 18.75 -11.55 2.97
N LEU A 264 17.96 -10.67 3.58
CA LEU A 264 16.77 -10.08 2.96
C LEU A 264 17.07 -9.46 1.60
N LEU A 265 18.22 -8.78 1.45
CA LEU A 265 18.63 -8.20 0.17
C LEU A 265 18.88 -9.29 -0.88
N TYR A 266 19.48 -10.42 -0.51
CA TYR A 266 19.81 -11.49 -1.47
C TYR A 266 18.60 -12.28 -1.99
N GLU A 267 17.42 -12.11 -1.38
CA GLU A 267 16.18 -12.74 -1.83
C GLU A 267 15.66 -12.18 -3.16
N PHE A 268 16.03 -10.94 -3.50
CA PHE A 268 15.53 -10.21 -4.66
C PHE A 268 16.56 -10.18 -5.79
N ARG A 269 16.10 -10.50 -7.01
CA ARG A 269 16.89 -10.35 -8.25
C ARG A 269 17.01 -8.87 -8.62
N ASN A 270 17.95 -8.52 -9.51
CA ASN A 270 18.22 -7.12 -9.90
C ASN A 270 16.96 -6.34 -10.36
N LYS A 271 16.02 -7.01 -11.04
CA LYS A 271 14.76 -6.39 -11.53
C LYS A 271 13.61 -6.43 -10.52
N SER A 272 13.74 -7.16 -9.42
CA SER A 272 12.71 -7.28 -8.38
C SER A 272 12.77 -6.07 -7.44
N VAL A 273 12.42 -4.91 -7.99
CA VAL A 273 12.47 -3.62 -7.29
C VAL A 273 11.09 -2.95 -7.17
N PHE A 274 10.03 -3.51 -7.72
CA PHE A 274 8.68 -2.97 -7.55
C PHE A 274 8.13 -3.21 -6.14
N ILE A 275 7.00 -2.56 -5.82
CA ILE A 275 6.42 -2.66 -4.47
C ILE A 275 5.82 -4.04 -4.23
N ASP A 276 5.20 -4.61 -5.24
CA ASP A 276 4.39 -5.82 -5.05
C ASP A 276 5.25 -7.04 -4.74
N ASP A 277 6.40 -7.21 -5.39
CA ASP A 277 7.26 -8.39 -5.24
C ASP A 277 8.75 -8.10 -4.99
N GLY A 278 9.11 -6.83 -4.75
CA GLY A 278 10.49 -6.37 -4.75
C GLY A 278 10.99 -5.70 -3.46
N ILE A 279 12.26 -5.28 -3.50
CA ILE A 279 12.95 -4.67 -2.35
C ILE A 279 12.28 -3.38 -1.86
N THR A 280 11.60 -2.66 -2.75
CA THR A 280 10.86 -1.44 -2.44
C THR A 280 9.67 -1.72 -1.52
N GLY A 281 8.94 -2.80 -1.76
CA GLY A 281 7.86 -3.24 -0.88
C GLY A 281 8.36 -3.59 0.51
N VAL A 282 9.54 -4.23 0.59
CA VAL A 282 10.17 -4.53 1.88
C VAL A 282 10.59 -3.26 2.62
N CYS A 283 11.17 -2.28 1.92
CA CYS A 283 11.53 -1.01 2.54
C CYS A 283 10.31 -0.31 3.14
N LEU A 284 9.16 -0.33 2.44
CA LEU A 284 7.90 0.17 2.97
C LEU A 284 7.42 -0.58 4.21
N LEU A 285 7.52 -1.91 4.21
CA LEU A 285 7.15 -2.71 5.36
C LEU A 285 8.00 -2.36 6.59
N ILE A 286 9.33 -2.30 6.42
CA ILE A 286 10.24 -1.90 7.50
C ILE A 286 9.88 -0.51 8.00
N ALA A 287 9.70 0.47 7.11
CA ALA A 287 9.35 1.84 7.48
C ALA A 287 8.03 1.93 8.29
N SER A 288 7.11 0.99 8.08
CA SER A 288 5.81 0.93 8.78
C SER A 288 5.79 0.11 10.09
N LEU A 289 6.91 -0.54 10.43
CA LEU A 289 7.10 -1.19 11.74
C LEU A 289 7.09 -0.15 12.86
N TRP A 290 6.68 -0.58 14.05
CA TRP A 290 6.77 0.26 15.26
C TRP A 290 8.23 0.37 15.73
N LYS A 291 8.51 1.40 16.53
CA LYS A 291 9.87 1.81 16.89
C LYS A 291 10.68 0.72 17.58
N GLU A 292 10.05 -0.01 18.49
CA GLU A 292 10.65 -1.15 19.22
C GLU A 292 11.08 -2.25 18.23
N GLU A 293 10.17 -2.60 17.32
CA GLU A 293 10.33 -3.27 16.02
C GLU A 293 11.68 -3.05 15.36
N LYS A 294 11.76 -1.83 14.83
CA LYS A 294 12.85 -1.31 14.01
C LYS A 294 14.18 -1.35 14.77
N SER A 295 14.17 -1.02 16.07
CA SER A 295 15.41 -0.92 16.87
C SER A 295 16.17 -2.23 17.03
N LYS A 296 15.51 -3.37 16.74
CA LYS A 296 16.10 -4.71 16.82
C LYS A 296 16.69 -5.19 15.48
N LEU A 297 16.56 -4.40 14.42
CA LEU A 297 17.05 -4.71 13.07
C LEU A 297 18.25 -3.82 12.72
N ASP A 298 19.24 -4.37 11.99
CA ASP A 298 20.31 -3.55 11.40
C ASP A 298 19.79 -2.91 10.10
N LEU A 299 19.24 -1.69 10.24
CA LEU A 299 18.55 -0.98 9.16
C LEU A 299 19.44 -0.03 8.36
N ARG A 300 20.49 0.53 8.96
CA ARG A 300 21.35 1.52 8.28
C ARG A 300 22.11 0.91 7.11
N SER A 301 22.71 -0.26 7.34
CA SER A 301 23.38 -1.03 6.29
C SER A 301 22.37 -1.47 5.21
N PHE A 302 21.21 -1.94 5.64
CA PHE A 302 20.13 -2.37 4.77
C PHE A 302 19.66 -1.25 3.82
N TYR A 303 19.28 -0.09 4.35
CA TYR A 303 18.75 1.02 3.55
C TYR A 303 19.79 1.58 2.57
N THR A 304 21.07 1.62 2.98
CA THR A 304 22.17 2.03 2.10
C THR A 304 22.27 1.12 0.87
N GLU A 305 22.26 -0.20 1.06
CA GLU A 305 22.37 -1.16 -0.05
C GLU A 305 21.05 -1.28 -0.85
N ALA A 306 19.89 -1.21 -0.19
CA ALA A 306 18.59 -1.19 -0.87
C ALA A 306 18.48 -0.01 -1.83
N LYS A 307 18.87 1.20 -1.38
CA LYS A 307 18.90 2.39 -2.24
C LYS A 307 19.82 2.19 -3.44
N LYS A 308 21.04 1.69 -3.21
CA LYS A 308 21.99 1.41 -4.31
C LYS A 308 21.41 0.43 -5.33
N ARG A 309 20.70 -0.62 -4.90
CA ARG A 309 20.06 -1.57 -5.79
C ARG A 309 18.91 -0.95 -6.59
N ILE A 310 18.10 -0.10 -5.96
CA ILE A 310 17.06 0.65 -6.65
C ILE A 310 17.71 1.55 -7.71
N ASP A 311 18.73 2.33 -7.34
CA ASP A 311 19.40 3.28 -8.24
C ASP A 311 20.06 2.55 -9.42
N THR A 312 20.70 1.42 -9.18
CA THR A 312 21.40 0.67 -10.24
C THR A 312 20.52 -0.35 -10.98
N SER A 313 19.21 -0.37 -10.74
CA SER A 313 18.32 -1.37 -11.35
C SER A 313 18.15 -1.16 -12.85
N LEU A 314 18.09 -2.27 -13.59
CA LEU A 314 17.87 -2.26 -15.04
C LEU A 314 16.47 -1.76 -15.45
N ILE A 315 15.52 -1.63 -14.52
CA ILE A 315 14.18 -1.11 -14.84
C ILE A 315 14.25 0.32 -15.42
N TRP A 316 15.22 1.13 -15.01
CA TRP A 316 15.36 2.52 -15.47
C TRP A 316 15.81 2.63 -16.92
N GLU A 317 16.46 1.59 -17.46
CA GLU A 317 16.81 1.52 -18.88
C GLU A 317 15.57 1.38 -19.77
N TRP A 318 14.45 0.92 -19.20
CA TRP A 318 13.20 0.74 -19.94
C TRP A 318 12.36 2.01 -20.02
N CYS A 319 12.70 3.07 -19.27
CA CYS A 319 11.97 4.34 -19.30
C CYS A 319 11.94 4.98 -20.70
N ASP A 320 12.89 4.64 -21.56
CA ASP A 320 12.96 5.13 -22.94
C ASP A 320 11.96 4.40 -23.88
N ASN A 321 11.31 3.32 -23.41
CA ASN A 321 10.32 2.54 -24.16
C ASN A 321 8.91 2.68 -23.57
N TRP A 322 8.10 3.55 -24.17
CA TRP A 322 6.73 3.84 -23.72
C TRP A 322 5.86 2.59 -23.58
N GLU A 323 5.97 1.62 -24.49
CA GLU A 323 5.13 0.41 -24.49
C GLU A 323 5.38 -0.46 -23.25
N ILE A 324 6.58 -0.41 -22.66
CA ILE A 324 6.90 -1.12 -21.41
C ILE A 324 6.47 -0.29 -20.20
N VAL A 325 6.69 1.01 -20.29
CA VAL A 325 6.49 1.95 -19.18
C VAL A 325 5.02 2.14 -18.86
N LYS A 326 4.17 2.23 -19.89
CA LYS A 326 2.74 2.54 -19.74
C LYS A 326 1.96 1.54 -18.86
N ASP A 327 2.46 0.32 -18.75
CA ASP A 327 1.87 -0.75 -17.93
C ASP A 327 2.35 -0.72 -16.46
N HIS A 328 3.27 0.18 -16.10
CA HIS A 328 3.91 0.23 -14.77
C HIS A 328 4.05 1.67 -14.25
N LEU A 329 3.10 2.57 -14.54
CA LEU A 329 3.25 4.00 -14.21
C LEU A 329 2.86 4.35 -12.79
N GLY A 330 1.90 3.64 -12.22
CA GLY A 330 1.29 3.95 -10.92
C GLY A 330 2.17 3.62 -9.71
N LEU A 331 1.54 3.57 -8.53
CA LEU A 331 2.26 3.38 -7.27
C LEU A 331 2.90 2.00 -7.12
N MET A 332 2.38 0.93 -7.72
CA MET A 332 3.08 -0.36 -7.69
C MET A 332 4.25 -0.41 -8.69
N GLY A 333 4.20 0.43 -9.72
CA GLY A 333 5.23 0.61 -10.72
C GLY A 333 6.27 1.69 -10.40
N TYR A 334 6.77 2.37 -11.44
CA TYR A 334 7.87 3.33 -11.36
C TYR A 334 7.63 4.47 -10.36
N SER A 335 6.39 4.99 -10.28
CA SER A 335 6.07 6.09 -9.36
C SER A 335 6.31 5.70 -7.91
N GLY A 336 5.88 4.51 -7.48
CA GLY A 336 6.11 4.09 -6.11
C GLY A 336 7.56 3.76 -5.81
N VAL A 337 8.28 3.16 -6.76
CA VAL A 337 9.74 2.95 -6.62
C VAL A 337 10.44 4.28 -6.37
N ALA A 338 10.11 5.32 -7.14
CA ALA A 338 10.66 6.66 -6.94
C ALA A 338 10.30 7.25 -5.56
N MET A 339 9.03 7.16 -5.14
CA MET A 339 8.59 7.68 -3.83
C MET A 339 9.29 6.99 -2.65
N VAL A 340 9.44 5.68 -2.72
CA VAL A 340 10.04 4.89 -1.65
C VAL A 340 11.54 5.08 -1.60
N ARG A 341 12.20 5.26 -2.74
CA ARG A 341 13.62 5.67 -2.77
C ARG A 341 13.87 6.96 -1.96
N ASP A 342 12.98 7.95 -2.08
CA ASP A 342 13.06 9.20 -1.32
C ASP A 342 12.72 9.00 0.17
N LEU A 343 11.81 8.09 0.50
CA LEU A 343 11.55 7.65 1.87
C LEU A 343 12.80 7.00 2.50
N ILE A 344 13.42 6.05 1.82
CA ILE A 344 14.63 5.34 2.30
C ILE A 344 15.76 6.32 2.59
N THR A 345 15.92 7.36 1.74
CA THR A 345 16.95 8.38 1.97
C THR A 345 16.71 9.10 3.31
N ARG A 346 15.46 9.42 3.66
CA ARG A 346 15.12 10.04 4.95
C ARG A 346 15.29 9.09 6.14
N GLU A 347 14.79 7.86 6.02
CA GLU A 347 14.93 6.85 7.09
C GLU A 347 16.40 6.52 7.39
N ASN A 348 17.28 6.53 6.38
CA ASN A 348 18.71 6.28 6.57
C ASN A 348 19.45 7.44 7.26
N ASP A 349 18.93 8.66 7.18
CA ASP A 349 19.48 9.81 7.91
C ASP A 349 19.06 9.77 9.40
N GLU A 350 17.98 9.06 9.73
CA GLU A 350 17.43 8.91 11.09
C GLU A 350 17.87 7.62 11.82
N ALA A 351 18.39 6.62 11.09
CA ALA A 351 18.86 5.32 11.59
C ALA A 351 20.35 5.31 11.96
#